data_AF-A0A1E7H279-F1
#
_entry.id   AF-A0A1E7H279-F1
#
_cell.length_a   1.000
_cell.length_b   1.000
_cell.length_c   1.000
_cell.angle_alpha   90.00
_cell.angle_beta   90.00
_cell.angle_gamma   90.00
#
_symmetry.space_group_name_H-M   'P 1'
#
loop_
_entity.id
_entity.type
_entity.pdbx_description
1 polymer ?
#
loop_
_entity_poly.entity_id
_entity_poly.type
_entity_poly.pdbx_seq_one_letter_code
_entity_poly.pdbx_strand_id
1 'polypeptide(L)'
;MQFNWSTFAFQIVNFLILVFILHKVLYKPITNIIAKRRAAIEEKFKQARSEREAAEKLKSEYNLKLLEINTEENKILARARKEAEAEREGLIKEARRAAEHEQARAMESLDQEIKGRLADIQQHIAAAATRLAGKLLQDVTGSRFNEEIARHITEQIRGIKERDHAPPGKENKIDAVLFAAEAPQQATVEQFRSELEKVFGLGVSMTIHLEPSMISGFRLEIGELILDAGINRQLNDWNKDLLNSLMEHHA
;
A
#
# COMPACT_ATOMS: atom_id res chain seq x y z
N MET A 1 -79.98 -124.62 16.68
CA MET A 1 -79.73 -123.16 16.66
C MET A 1 -80.26 -122.62 15.34
N GLN A 2 -81.35 -121.86 15.34
CA GLN A 2 -81.92 -121.27 14.12
C GLN A 2 -81.17 -119.97 13.84
N PHE A 3 -80.39 -119.94 12.75
CA PHE A 3 -79.68 -118.73 12.35
C PHE A 3 -80.68 -117.78 11.67
N ASN A 4 -81.09 -116.74 12.39
CA ASN A 4 -82.05 -115.76 11.89
C ASN A 4 -81.36 -114.78 10.93
N TRP A 5 -81.25 -115.18 9.66
CA TRP A 5 -80.62 -114.40 8.58
C TRP A 5 -81.18 -112.97 8.44
N SER A 6 -82.47 -112.78 8.73
CA SER A 6 -83.12 -111.47 8.74
C SER A 6 -82.55 -110.54 9.82
N THR A 7 -82.38 -111.03 11.06
CA THR A 7 -81.81 -110.25 12.17
C THR A 7 -80.37 -109.85 11.89
N PHE A 8 -79.58 -110.77 11.30
CA PHE A 8 -78.21 -110.49 10.89
C PHE A 8 -78.13 -109.40 9.81
N ALA A 9 -79.01 -109.44 8.80
CA ALA A 9 -79.10 -108.40 7.78
C ALA A 9 -79.48 -107.03 8.37
N PHE A 10 -80.46 -106.97 9.28
CA PHE A 10 -80.82 -105.72 9.98
C PHE A 10 -79.68 -105.16 10.84
N GLN A 11 -78.89 -106.02 11.50
CA GLN A 11 -77.71 -105.58 12.25
C GLN A 11 -76.61 -105.01 11.34
N ILE A 12 -76.38 -105.62 10.17
CA ILE A 12 -75.45 -105.08 9.16
C ILE A 12 -75.92 -103.71 8.67
N VAL A 13 -77.21 -103.56 8.35
CA VAL A 13 -77.78 -102.27 7.92
C VAL A 13 -77.62 -101.22 9.02
N ASN A 14 -77.90 -101.55 10.29
CA ASN A 14 -77.72 -100.64 11.41
C ASN A 14 -76.25 -100.24 11.62
N PHE A 15 -75.33 -101.19 11.49
CA PHE A 15 -73.88 -100.92 11.55
C PHE A 15 -73.42 -100.02 10.39
N LEU A 16 -73.89 -100.27 9.17
CA LEU A 16 -73.58 -99.42 8.01
C LEU A 16 -74.12 -97.99 8.16
N ILE A 17 -75.33 -97.83 8.69
CA ILE A 17 -75.90 -96.52 9.02
C ILE A 17 -75.04 -95.82 10.06
N LEU A 18 -74.64 -96.51 11.13
CA LEU A 18 -73.76 -95.96 12.17
C LEU A 18 -72.39 -95.54 11.60
N VAL A 19 -71.75 -96.39 10.80
CA VAL A 19 -70.48 -96.10 10.13
C VAL A 19 -70.61 -94.91 9.18
N PHE A 20 -71.72 -94.82 8.44
CA PHE A 20 -72.00 -93.69 7.55
C PHE A 20 -72.13 -92.37 8.33
N ILE A 21 -72.88 -92.38 9.44
CA ILE A 21 -73.01 -91.22 10.32
C ILE A 21 -71.65 -90.86 10.92
N LEU A 22 -70.89 -91.83 11.42
CA LEU A 22 -69.57 -91.61 12.03
C LEU A 22 -68.56 -91.06 11.01
N HIS A 23 -68.57 -91.58 9.78
CA HIS A 23 -67.73 -91.08 8.70
C HIS A 23 -68.09 -89.62 8.36
N LYS A 24 -69.38 -89.30 8.23
CA LYS A 24 -69.82 -87.94 7.89
C LYS A 24 -69.61 -86.94 9.03
N VAL A 25 -69.84 -87.36 10.28
CA VAL A 25 -69.82 -86.50 11.47
C VAL A 25 -68.42 -86.36 12.07
N LEU A 26 -67.57 -87.40 12.04
CA LEU A 26 -66.24 -87.36 12.68
C LEU A 26 -65.09 -87.26 11.67
N TYR A 27 -65.10 -88.05 10.60
CA TYR A 27 -63.94 -88.13 9.70
C TYR A 27 -63.72 -86.81 8.93
N LYS A 28 -64.81 -86.20 8.44
CA LYS A 28 -64.76 -84.93 7.71
C LYS A 28 -64.24 -83.75 8.55
N PRO A 29 -64.73 -83.47 9.78
CA PRO A 29 -64.16 -82.38 10.58
C PRO A 29 -62.73 -82.67 11.06
N ILE A 30 -62.38 -83.91 11.40
CA ILE A 30 -61.03 -84.26 11.85
C ILE A 30 -60.00 -84.03 10.73
N THR A 31 -60.28 -84.51 9.52
CA THR A 31 -59.40 -84.30 8.36
C THR A 31 -59.27 -82.82 8.00
N ASN A 32 -60.36 -82.05 8.08
CA ASN A 32 -60.34 -80.60 7.91
C ASN A 32 -59.49 -79.87 8.95
N ILE A 33 -59.53 -80.27 10.23
CA ILE A 33 -58.70 -79.67 11.29
C ILE A 33 -57.21 -79.96 11.05
N ILE A 34 -56.88 -81.20 10.67
CA ILE A 34 -55.50 -81.58 10.34
C ILE A 34 -55.00 -80.81 9.11
N ALA A 35 -55.82 -80.69 8.07
CA ALA A 35 -55.49 -79.91 6.87
C ALA A 35 -55.29 -78.41 7.19
N LYS A 36 -56.18 -77.81 8.00
CA LYS A 36 -56.04 -76.41 8.46
C LYS A 36 -54.77 -76.21 9.28
N ARG A 37 -54.43 -77.15 10.19
CA ARG A 37 -53.19 -77.09 10.96
C ARG A 37 -51.96 -77.19 10.07
N ARG A 38 -51.95 -78.12 9.10
CA ARG A 38 -50.86 -78.24 8.11
C ARG A 38 -50.70 -76.95 7.30
N ALA A 39 -51.79 -76.39 6.78
CA ALA A 39 -51.76 -75.14 6.03
C ALA A 39 -51.27 -73.95 6.86
N ALA A 40 -51.69 -73.83 8.12
CA ALA A 40 -51.22 -72.77 9.01
C ALA A 40 -49.73 -72.89 9.35
N ILE A 41 -49.20 -74.12 9.50
CA ILE A 41 -47.77 -74.36 9.72
C ILE A 41 -46.97 -74.01 8.46
N GLU A 42 -47.44 -74.44 7.29
CA GLU A 42 -46.80 -74.14 6.00
C GLU A 42 -46.76 -72.62 5.75
N GLU A 43 -47.87 -71.92 6.02
CA GLU A 43 -47.95 -70.47 5.89
C GLU A 43 -47.00 -69.77 6.86
N LYS A 44 -46.88 -70.23 8.11
CA LYS A 44 -45.89 -69.70 9.05
C LYS A 44 -44.45 -69.91 8.58
N PHE A 45 -44.13 -71.07 8.03
CA PHE A 45 -42.79 -71.32 7.48
C PHE A 45 -42.52 -70.46 6.25
N LYS A 46 -43.51 -70.26 5.39
CA LYS A 46 -43.39 -69.39 4.21
C LYS A 46 -43.18 -67.92 4.62
N GLN A 47 -43.95 -67.43 5.60
CA GLN A 47 -43.78 -66.09 6.16
C GLN A 47 -42.40 -65.92 6.78
N ALA A 48 -41.96 -66.85 7.63
CA ALA A 48 -40.63 -66.80 8.24
C ALA A 48 -39.49 -66.82 7.21
N ARG A 49 -39.62 -67.59 6.12
CA ARG A 49 -38.65 -67.58 5.01
C ARG A 49 -38.65 -66.23 4.29
N SER A 50 -39.83 -65.71 3.95
CA SER A 50 -39.97 -64.41 3.29
C SER A 50 -39.40 -63.27 4.14
N GLU A 51 -39.65 -63.27 5.45
CA GLU A 51 -39.10 -62.28 6.38
C GLU A 51 -37.57 -62.40 6.47
N ARG A 52 -37.03 -63.62 6.51
CA ARG A 52 -35.58 -63.85 6.50
C ARG A 52 -34.94 -63.37 5.21
N GLU A 53 -35.52 -63.67 4.06
CA GLU A 53 -35.03 -63.19 2.75
C GLU A 53 -35.09 -61.66 2.66
N ALA A 54 -36.19 -61.04 3.13
CA ALA A 54 -36.31 -59.59 3.19
C ALA A 54 -35.24 -58.96 4.12
N ALA A 55 -34.98 -59.56 5.28
CA ALA A 55 -33.97 -59.11 6.21
C ALA A 55 -32.55 -59.21 5.64
N GLU A 56 -32.20 -60.32 4.99
CA GLU A 56 -30.89 -60.47 4.32
C GLU A 56 -30.73 -59.50 3.16
N LYS A 57 -31.80 -59.26 2.37
CA LYS A 57 -31.79 -58.26 1.31
C LYS A 57 -31.56 -56.85 1.86
N LEU A 58 -32.30 -56.47 2.90
CA LEU A 58 -32.14 -55.17 3.55
C LEU A 58 -30.74 -54.99 4.15
N LYS A 59 -30.17 -56.04 4.75
CA LYS A 59 -28.80 -56.03 5.26
C LYS A 59 -27.77 -55.84 4.15
N SER A 60 -27.95 -56.50 3.00
CA SER A 60 -27.09 -56.33 1.83
C SER A 60 -27.16 -54.90 1.29
N GLU A 61 -28.38 -54.36 1.10
CA GLU A 61 -28.60 -52.98 0.66
C GLU A 61 -27.98 -51.97 1.63
N TYR A 62 -28.12 -52.20 2.94
CA TYR A 62 -27.51 -51.34 3.97
C TYR A 62 -25.98 -51.37 3.90
N ASN A 63 -25.37 -52.55 3.75
CA ASN A 63 -23.92 -52.66 3.61
C ASN A 63 -23.40 -51.98 2.33
N LEU A 64 -24.13 -52.10 1.22
CA LEU A 64 -23.81 -51.39 -0.02
C LEU A 64 -23.88 -49.87 0.18
N LYS A 65 -24.93 -49.39 0.86
CA LYS A 65 -25.08 -47.97 1.18
C LYS A 65 -23.96 -47.45 2.07
N LEU A 66 -23.52 -48.23 3.05
CA LEU A 66 -22.37 -47.87 3.89
C LEU A 66 -21.08 -47.78 3.07
N LEU A 67 -20.86 -48.70 2.14
CA LEU A 67 -19.71 -48.63 1.23
C LEU A 67 -19.77 -47.38 0.36
N GLU A 68 -20.93 -47.07 -0.22
CA GLU A 68 -21.14 -45.84 -1.00
C GLU A 68 -20.84 -44.59 -0.17
N ILE A 69 -21.38 -44.49 1.05
CA ILE A 69 -21.14 -43.38 1.96
C ILE A 69 -19.64 -43.23 2.24
N ASN A 70 -18.94 -44.31 2.58
CA ASN A 70 -17.49 -44.27 2.82
C ASN A 70 -16.71 -43.82 1.57
N THR A 71 -17.13 -44.25 0.37
CA THR A 71 -16.47 -43.81 -0.86
C THR A 71 -16.72 -42.33 -1.15
N GLU A 72 -17.93 -41.83 -0.93
CA GLU A 72 -18.25 -40.42 -1.12
C GLU A 72 -17.57 -39.54 -0.07
N GLU A 73 -17.51 -39.97 1.18
CA GLU A 73 -16.77 -39.27 2.25
C GLU A 73 -15.29 -39.11 1.86
N ASN A 74 -14.65 -40.19 1.40
CA ASN A 74 -13.27 -40.13 0.94
C ASN A 74 -13.10 -39.20 -0.27
N LYS A 75 -14.05 -39.18 -1.22
CA LYS A 75 -14.02 -38.24 -2.35
C LYS A 75 -14.21 -36.79 -1.92
N ILE A 76 -15.07 -36.52 -0.93
CA ILE A 76 -15.29 -35.19 -0.37
C ILE A 76 -14.03 -34.73 0.35
N LEU A 77 -13.45 -35.56 1.21
CA LEU A 77 -12.20 -35.25 1.93
C LEU A 77 -11.04 -35.02 0.96
N ALA A 78 -10.91 -35.82 -0.09
CA ALA A 78 -9.88 -35.64 -1.12
C ALA A 78 -10.06 -34.31 -1.88
N ARG A 79 -11.30 -33.95 -2.24
CA ARG A 79 -11.60 -32.66 -2.89
C ARG A 79 -11.30 -31.49 -1.95
N ALA A 80 -11.78 -31.54 -0.71
CA ALA A 80 -11.52 -30.51 0.29
C ALA A 80 -10.01 -30.31 0.54
N ARG A 81 -9.22 -31.38 0.62
CA ARG A 81 -7.76 -31.28 0.74
C ARG A 81 -7.12 -30.63 -0.49
N LYS A 82 -7.57 -30.98 -1.69
CA LYS A 82 -7.04 -30.41 -2.94
C LYS A 82 -7.39 -28.92 -3.06
N GLU A 83 -8.61 -28.54 -2.70
CA GLU A 83 -9.06 -27.14 -2.69
C GLU A 83 -8.29 -26.33 -1.64
N ALA A 84 -8.13 -26.87 -0.42
CA ALA A 84 -7.35 -26.23 0.63
C ALA A 84 -5.88 -26.04 0.24
N GLU A 85 -5.26 -27.01 -0.43
CA GLU A 85 -3.87 -26.87 -0.90
C GLU A 85 -3.76 -25.82 -2.02
N ALA A 86 -4.70 -25.82 -2.97
CA ALA A 86 -4.72 -24.82 -4.03
C ALA A 86 -4.95 -23.40 -3.49
N GLU A 87 -5.84 -23.24 -2.51
CA GLU A 87 -6.07 -21.97 -1.82
C GLU A 87 -4.83 -21.54 -1.03
N ARG A 88 -4.20 -22.47 -0.30
CA ARG A 88 -2.94 -22.21 0.42
C ARG A 88 -1.84 -21.75 -0.53
N GLU A 89 -1.63 -22.44 -1.65
CA GLU A 89 -0.64 -22.03 -2.66
C GLU A 89 -0.97 -20.64 -3.24
N GLY A 90 -2.26 -20.37 -3.48
CA GLY A 90 -2.76 -19.07 -3.92
C GLY A 90 -2.41 -17.96 -2.92
N LEU A 91 -2.73 -18.15 -1.65
CA LEU A 91 -2.45 -17.21 -0.56
C LEU A 91 -0.94 -16.98 -0.38
N ILE A 92 -0.12 -18.03 -0.45
CA ILE A 92 1.34 -17.89 -0.36
C ILE A 92 1.88 -17.07 -1.55
N LYS A 93 1.36 -17.32 -2.76
CA LYS A 93 1.77 -16.57 -3.95
C LYS A 93 1.36 -15.11 -3.88
N GLU A 94 0.16 -14.83 -3.39
CA GLU A 94 -0.32 -13.46 -3.18
C GLU A 94 0.50 -12.74 -2.11
N ALA A 95 0.75 -13.40 -0.97
CA ALA A 95 1.59 -12.85 0.09
C ALA A 95 3.02 -12.54 -0.39
N ARG A 96 3.62 -13.42 -1.22
CA ARG A 96 4.94 -13.17 -1.83
C ARG A 96 4.92 -11.95 -2.75
N ARG A 97 3.91 -11.83 -3.62
CA ARG A 97 3.77 -10.65 -4.50
C ARG A 97 3.57 -9.36 -3.71
N ALA A 98 2.77 -9.41 -2.65
CA ALA A 98 2.56 -8.26 -1.77
C ALA A 98 3.88 -7.85 -1.09
N ALA A 99 4.65 -8.81 -0.58
CA ALA A 99 5.95 -8.57 0.03
C ALA A 99 6.97 -8.00 -0.98
N GLU A 100 7.05 -8.55 -2.19
CA GLU A 100 7.91 -8.03 -3.27
C GLU A 100 7.55 -6.59 -3.64
N HIS A 101 6.26 -6.29 -3.76
CA HIS A 101 5.78 -4.95 -4.04
C HIS A 101 6.07 -3.97 -2.89
N GLU A 102 5.90 -4.41 -1.65
CA GLU A 102 6.22 -3.60 -0.47
C GLU A 102 7.72 -3.32 -0.38
N GLN A 103 8.57 -4.33 -0.62
CA GLN A 103 10.01 -4.18 -0.67
C GLN A 103 10.45 -3.21 -1.78
N ALA A 104 9.86 -3.30 -2.98
CA ALA A 104 10.15 -2.37 -4.07
C ALA A 104 9.80 -0.92 -3.69
N ARG A 105 8.61 -0.70 -3.09
CA ARG A 105 8.21 0.63 -2.59
C ARG A 105 9.12 1.14 -1.48
N ALA A 106 9.55 0.27 -0.58
CA ALA A 106 10.48 0.64 0.49
C ALA A 106 11.84 1.05 -0.08
N MET A 107 12.35 0.33 -1.08
CA MET A 107 13.60 0.68 -1.77
C MET A 107 13.49 2.03 -2.50
N GLU A 108 12.38 2.27 -3.20
CA GLU A 108 12.14 3.55 -3.88
C GLU A 108 12.04 4.71 -2.88
N SER A 109 11.33 4.51 -1.76
CA SER A 109 11.21 5.50 -0.69
C SER A 109 12.57 5.79 -0.04
N LEU A 110 13.39 4.75 0.15
CA LEU A 110 14.74 4.89 0.68
C LEU A 110 15.66 5.67 -0.28
N ASP A 111 15.59 5.40 -1.59
CA ASP A 111 16.36 6.14 -2.59
C ASP A 111 15.96 7.63 -2.61
N GLN A 112 14.66 7.91 -2.54
CA GLN A 112 14.14 9.28 -2.44
C GLN A 112 14.60 9.96 -1.14
N GLU A 113 14.55 9.27 0.00
CA GLU A 113 15.04 9.82 1.27
C GLU A 113 16.55 10.10 1.20
N ILE A 114 17.35 9.17 0.68
CA ILE A 114 18.80 9.36 0.52
C ILE A 114 19.10 10.58 -0.36
N LYS A 115 18.41 10.72 -1.50
CA LYS A 115 18.56 11.88 -2.38
C LYS A 115 18.20 13.19 -1.65
N GLY A 116 17.09 13.20 -0.90
CA GLY A 116 16.69 14.35 -0.10
C GLY A 116 17.73 14.71 0.97
N ARG A 117 18.22 13.70 1.71
CA ARG A 117 19.27 13.88 2.74
C ARG A 117 20.58 14.40 2.15
N LEU A 118 20.98 13.90 0.99
CA LEU A 118 22.18 14.37 0.29
C LEU A 118 22.03 15.84 -0.15
N ALA A 119 20.86 16.21 -0.68
CA ALA A 119 20.58 17.60 -1.04
C ALA A 119 20.62 18.52 0.19
N ASP A 120 20.03 18.10 1.32
CA ASP A 120 20.09 18.85 2.59
C ASP A 120 21.55 19.03 3.07
N ILE A 121 22.35 17.97 3.00
CA ILE A 121 23.78 18.03 3.37
C ILE A 121 24.54 19.00 2.46
N GLN A 122 24.31 18.95 1.14
CA GLN A 122 24.94 19.88 0.20
C GLN A 122 24.57 21.33 0.51
N GLN A 123 23.30 21.59 0.85
CA GLN A 123 22.86 22.93 1.28
C GLN A 123 23.56 23.39 2.56
N HIS A 124 23.69 22.50 3.55
CA HIS A 124 24.40 22.82 4.78
C HIS A 124 25.89 23.09 4.55
N ILE A 125 26.55 22.33 3.67
CA ILE A 125 27.96 22.54 3.32
C ILE A 125 28.14 23.87 2.58
N ALA A 126 27.30 24.17 1.58
CA ALA A 126 27.37 25.43 0.84
C ALA A 126 27.17 26.62 1.78
N ALA A 127 26.15 26.59 2.63
CA ALA A 127 25.91 27.63 3.62
C ALA A 127 27.06 27.79 4.63
N ALA A 128 27.68 26.69 5.06
CA ALA A 128 28.84 26.73 5.96
C ALA A 128 30.09 27.31 5.26
N ALA A 129 30.35 26.92 4.00
CA ALA A 129 31.45 27.42 3.20
C ALA A 129 31.31 28.92 2.92
N THR A 130 30.11 29.39 2.53
CA THR A 130 29.81 30.80 2.34
C THR A 130 30.00 31.59 3.63
N ARG A 131 29.58 31.06 4.78
CA ARG A 131 29.77 31.70 6.08
C ARG A 131 31.25 31.79 6.46
N LEU A 132 32.02 30.74 6.19
CA LEU A 132 33.47 30.73 6.44
C LEU A 132 34.19 31.72 5.52
N ALA A 133 33.86 31.73 4.22
CA ALA A 133 34.39 32.68 3.25
C ALA A 133 34.05 34.12 3.66
N GLY A 134 32.82 34.39 4.12
CA GLY A 134 32.43 35.69 4.65
C GLY A 134 33.27 36.13 5.85
N LYS A 135 33.50 35.23 6.82
CA LYS A 135 34.37 35.53 7.97
C LYS A 135 35.82 35.79 7.56
N LEU A 136 36.39 34.97 6.68
CA LEU A 136 37.76 35.16 6.19
C LEU A 136 37.90 36.46 5.40
N LEU A 137 36.92 36.80 4.57
CA LEU A 137 36.90 38.07 3.87
C LEU A 137 36.83 39.24 4.85
N GLN A 138 35.98 39.16 5.89
CA GLN A 138 35.92 40.17 6.95
C GLN A 138 37.27 40.39 7.64
N ASP A 139 38.00 39.31 7.92
CA ASP A 139 39.32 39.38 8.57
C ASP A 139 40.42 39.94 7.66
N VAL A 140 40.27 39.82 6.33
CA VAL A 140 41.26 40.24 5.32
C VAL A 140 40.91 41.59 4.67
N THR A 141 39.66 42.04 4.77
CA THR A 141 39.21 43.31 4.22
C THR A 141 39.76 44.49 5.03
N GLY A 142 40.86 45.08 4.55
CA GLY A 142 41.40 46.36 5.00
C GLY A 142 41.18 47.48 3.97
N SER A 143 41.73 48.68 4.22
CA SER A 143 41.48 49.88 3.38
C SER A 143 41.80 49.69 1.89
N ARG A 144 42.83 48.92 1.56
CA ARG A 144 43.24 48.64 0.16
C ARG A 144 42.18 47.86 -0.63
N PHE A 145 41.47 46.94 0.01
CA PHE A 145 40.44 46.15 -0.66
C PHE A 145 39.19 47.01 -0.93
N ASN A 146 38.84 47.89 0.01
CA ASN A 146 37.76 48.86 -0.17
C ASN A 146 38.05 49.82 -1.35
N GLU A 147 39.31 50.21 -1.58
CA GLU A 147 39.70 51.03 -2.73
C GLU A 147 39.51 50.31 -4.08
N GLU A 148 39.76 49.00 -4.15
CA GLU A 148 39.51 48.21 -5.37
C GLU A 148 38.02 48.03 -5.63
N ILE A 149 37.21 47.75 -4.60
CA ILE A 149 35.75 47.69 -4.74
C ILE A 149 35.18 49.05 -5.19
N ALA A 150 35.69 50.15 -4.64
CA ALA A 150 35.27 51.49 -5.06
C ALA A 150 35.57 51.74 -6.54
N ARG A 151 36.71 51.26 -7.04
CA ARG A 151 37.07 51.34 -8.46
C ARG A 151 36.09 50.54 -9.32
N HIS A 152 35.72 49.34 -8.89
CA HIS A 152 34.78 48.49 -9.62
C HIS A 152 33.37 49.08 -9.69
N ILE A 153 32.85 49.62 -8.58
CA ILE A 153 31.57 50.35 -8.59
C ILE A 153 31.64 51.57 -9.51
N THR A 154 32.76 52.29 -9.50
CA THR A 154 32.95 53.45 -10.39
C THR A 154 32.88 53.04 -11.87
N GLU A 155 33.45 51.89 -12.23
CA GLU A 155 33.33 51.34 -13.60
C GLU A 155 31.90 50.91 -13.94
N GLN A 156 31.18 50.29 -12.98
CA GLN A 156 29.77 49.96 -13.17
C GLN A 156 28.90 51.21 -13.35
N ILE A 157 29.16 52.27 -12.58
CA ILE A 157 28.50 53.57 -12.72
C ILE A 157 28.74 54.17 -14.11
N ARG A 158 29.96 54.06 -14.65
CA ARG A 158 30.30 54.51 -16.01
C ARG A 158 29.64 53.70 -17.12
N GLY A 159 29.27 52.45 -16.85
CA GLY A 159 28.55 51.58 -17.79
C GLY A 159 27.05 51.88 -17.90
N ILE A 160 26.51 52.73 -17.02
CA ILE A 160 25.11 53.14 -17.04
C ILE A 160 24.90 54.10 -18.21
N LYS A 161 24.14 53.66 -19.22
CA LYS A 161 23.70 54.53 -20.32
C LYS A 161 22.67 55.53 -19.79
N GLU A 162 22.85 56.81 -20.14
CA GLU A 162 22.21 57.99 -19.55
C GLU A 162 20.67 57.94 -19.31
N ARG A 163 20.29 58.71 -18.27
CA ARG A 163 19.03 59.46 -18.05
C ARG A 163 17.71 58.78 -17.68
N ASP A 164 17.43 57.52 -18.03
CA ASP A 164 16.07 56.97 -17.78
C ASP A 164 15.79 56.53 -16.33
N HIS A 165 16.79 56.52 -15.45
CA HIS A 165 16.68 56.02 -14.07
C HIS A 165 17.11 57.00 -12.99
N ALA A 166 17.38 58.27 -13.35
CA ALA A 166 17.70 59.31 -12.37
C ALA A 166 16.40 59.87 -11.76
N PRO A 167 16.12 59.66 -10.46
CA PRO A 167 14.98 60.30 -9.83
C PRO A 167 15.28 61.80 -9.71
N PRO A 168 14.34 62.69 -10.07
CA PRO A 168 14.49 64.10 -9.75
C PRO A 168 14.42 64.29 -8.23
N GLY A 169 15.55 64.62 -7.60
CA GLY A 169 15.58 65.07 -6.21
C GLY A 169 15.15 66.53 -6.08
N LYS A 170 15.03 67.01 -4.84
CA LYS A 170 14.62 68.40 -4.58
C LYS A 170 15.69 69.36 -5.12
N GLU A 171 15.26 70.37 -5.88
CA GLU A 171 16.13 71.43 -6.45
C GLU A 171 17.14 70.97 -7.52
N ASN A 172 16.73 70.15 -8.49
CA ASN A 172 17.57 69.77 -9.64
C ASN A 172 18.88 69.05 -9.22
N LYS A 173 18.80 68.32 -8.11
CA LYS A 173 19.88 67.51 -7.53
C LYS A 173 19.44 66.05 -7.43
N ILE A 174 20.40 65.13 -7.42
CA ILE A 174 20.15 63.69 -7.23
C ILE A 174 20.46 63.35 -5.77
N ASP A 175 19.50 62.72 -5.10
CA ASP A 175 19.70 62.18 -3.75
C ASP A 175 20.24 60.76 -3.86
N ALA A 176 21.51 60.58 -3.51
CA ALA A 176 22.20 59.30 -3.47
C ALA A 176 22.47 58.88 -2.03
N VAL A 177 22.22 57.62 -1.70
CA VAL A 177 22.50 57.06 -0.39
C VAL A 177 23.62 56.05 -0.52
N LEU A 178 24.73 56.30 0.17
CA LEU A 178 25.89 55.41 0.20
C LEU A 178 25.87 54.63 1.51
N PHE A 179 25.71 53.31 1.41
CA PHE A 179 25.84 52.36 2.51
C PHE A 179 27.24 51.76 2.51
N ALA A 180 27.88 51.77 3.68
CA ALA A 180 29.22 51.22 3.88
C ALA A 180 29.34 50.56 5.26
N ALA A 181 30.20 49.53 5.37
CA ALA A 181 30.51 48.87 6.64
C ALA A 181 31.32 49.77 7.59
N GLU A 182 32.19 50.61 7.03
CA GLU A 182 33.03 51.57 7.76
C GLU A 182 32.99 52.95 7.07
N ALA A 183 33.36 54.01 7.80
CA ALA A 183 33.37 55.36 7.27
C ALA A 183 34.33 55.46 6.05
N PRO A 184 33.81 55.75 4.84
CA PRO A 184 34.65 55.85 3.65
C PRO A 184 35.62 57.02 3.75
N GLN A 185 36.78 56.89 3.12
CA GLN A 185 37.71 58.01 2.99
C GLN A 185 37.06 59.13 2.17
N GLN A 186 37.31 60.39 2.56
CA GLN A 186 36.76 61.56 1.86
C GLN A 186 37.10 61.57 0.36
N ALA A 187 38.28 61.08 -0.03
CA ALA A 187 38.68 60.96 -1.43
C ALA A 187 37.76 60.02 -2.24
N THR A 188 37.32 58.91 -1.64
CA THR A 188 36.41 57.94 -2.27
C THR A 188 35.00 58.51 -2.42
N VAL A 189 34.53 59.25 -1.41
CA VAL A 189 33.24 59.94 -1.43
C VAL A 189 33.21 60.99 -2.55
N GLU A 190 34.25 61.82 -2.65
CA GLU A 190 34.36 62.81 -3.73
C GLU A 190 34.52 62.18 -5.12
N GLN A 191 35.18 61.02 -5.21
CA GLN A 191 35.29 60.27 -6.47
C GLN A 191 33.93 59.75 -6.94
N PHE A 192 33.11 59.15 -6.05
CA PHE A 192 31.75 58.73 -6.40
C PHE A 192 30.87 59.91 -6.77
N ARG A 193 30.96 61.01 -6.00
CA ARG A 193 30.23 62.25 -6.29
C ARG A 193 30.55 62.77 -7.69
N SER A 194 31.83 62.90 -8.03
CA SER A 194 32.27 63.43 -9.32
C SER A 194 31.83 62.53 -10.49
N GLU A 195 31.84 61.21 -10.32
CA GLU A 195 31.44 60.29 -11.38
C GLU A 195 29.92 60.24 -11.57
N LEU A 196 29.14 60.37 -10.48
CA LEU A 196 27.69 60.53 -10.57
C LEU A 196 27.30 61.88 -11.22
N GLU A 197 28.01 62.96 -10.89
CA GLU A 197 27.81 64.27 -11.52
C GLU A 197 28.14 64.23 -13.03
N LYS A 198 29.15 63.46 -13.45
CA LYS A 198 29.48 63.25 -14.88
C LYS A 198 28.45 62.43 -15.62
N VAL A 199 27.96 61.34 -15.02
CA VAL A 199 27.01 60.41 -15.66
C VAL A 199 25.61 60.99 -15.75
N PHE A 200 25.17 61.75 -14.74
CA PHE A 200 23.80 62.26 -14.68
C PHE A 200 23.67 63.76 -14.98
N GLY A 201 24.76 64.52 -15.01
CA GLY A 201 24.77 65.94 -15.38
C GLY A 201 24.03 66.87 -14.41
N LEU A 202 23.72 66.41 -13.19
CA LEU A 202 23.01 67.12 -12.13
C LEU A 202 23.85 67.10 -10.84
N GLY A 203 23.68 68.10 -9.97
CA GLY A 203 24.42 68.15 -8.70
C GLY A 203 23.99 67.04 -7.75
N VAL A 204 24.93 66.31 -7.15
CA VAL A 204 24.59 65.14 -6.32
C VAL A 204 24.65 65.51 -4.83
N SER A 205 23.57 65.17 -4.12
CA SER A 205 23.46 65.21 -2.67
C SER A 205 23.67 63.76 -2.19
N MET A 206 24.71 63.53 -1.38
CA MET A 206 25.07 62.18 -0.95
C MET A 206 25.00 62.06 0.57
N THR A 207 24.20 61.11 1.04
CA THR A 207 24.05 60.79 2.47
C THR A 207 24.74 59.46 2.76
N ILE A 208 25.59 59.41 3.78
CA ILE A 208 26.36 58.22 4.15
C ILE A 208 25.64 57.52 5.31
N HIS A 209 25.27 56.26 5.12
CA HIS A 209 24.74 55.38 6.15
C HIS A 209 25.75 54.28 6.47
N LEU A 210 26.07 54.13 7.76
CA LEU A 210 26.92 53.05 8.24
C LEU A 210 26.05 51.84 8.57
N GLU A 211 26.32 50.72 7.93
CA GLU A 211 25.57 49.47 8.13
C GLU A 211 26.52 48.38 8.65
N PRO A 212 26.59 48.16 9.98
CA PRO A 212 27.53 47.20 10.58
C PRO A 212 27.27 45.73 10.20
N SER A 213 26.14 45.43 9.57
CA SER A 213 25.76 44.12 9.02
C SER A 213 26.46 43.80 7.69
N MET A 214 27.04 44.81 7.01
CA MET A 214 27.86 44.61 5.82
C MET A 214 29.25 44.14 6.22
N ILE A 215 29.77 43.11 5.53
CA ILE A 215 31.14 42.63 5.77
C ILE A 215 32.16 43.64 5.23
N SER A 216 32.01 44.06 3.96
CA SER A 216 32.83 45.10 3.30
C SER A 216 32.26 45.40 1.91
N GLY A 217 32.65 46.55 1.34
CA GLY A 217 32.18 47.08 0.07
C GLY A 217 31.23 48.26 0.22
N PHE A 218 30.65 48.70 -0.90
CA PHE A 218 29.70 49.81 -0.91
C PHE A 218 28.42 49.42 -1.64
N ARG A 219 27.32 49.95 -1.13
CA ARG A 219 26.02 49.88 -1.78
C ARG A 219 25.51 51.29 -2.00
N LEU A 220 25.23 51.60 -3.25
CA LEU A 220 24.79 52.92 -3.69
C LEU A 220 23.34 52.81 -4.16
N GLU A 221 22.46 53.51 -3.47
CA GLU A 221 21.04 53.62 -3.82
C GLU A 221 20.77 55.01 -4.42
N ILE A 222 20.23 55.03 -5.64
CA ILE A 222 19.84 56.23 -6.37
C ILE A 222 18.38 56.05 -6.79
N GLY A 223 17.45 56.41 -5.92
CA GLY A 223 16.01 56.10 -6.06
C GLY A 223 15.73 54.62 -6.24
N GLU A 224 15.30 54.21 -7.44
CA GLU A 224 15.03 52.78 -7.75
C GLU A 224 16.27 52.01 -8.19
N LEU A 225 17.38 52.68 -8.47
CA LEU A 225 18.62 52.03 -8.87
C LEU A 225 19.43 51.64 -7.63
N ILE A 226 19.69 50.34 -7.48
CA ILE A 226 20.52 49.78 -6.41
C ILE A 226 21.75 49.16 -7.03
N LEU A 227 22.90 49.77 -6.81
CA LEU A 227 24.21 49.22 -7.17
C LEU A 227 24.86 48.69 -5.91
N ASP A 228 24.98 47.37 -5.82
CA ASP A 228 25.50 46.69 -4.63
C ASP A 228 26.74 45.89 -5.03
N ALA A 229 27.91 46.38 -4.65
CA ALA A 229 29.15 45.60 -4.73
C ALA A 229 29.65 45.22 -3.33
N GLY A 230 28.71 45.01 -2.40
CA GLY A 230 29.00 44.41 -1.11
C GLY A 230 29.36 42.93 -1.26
N ILE A 231 30.32 42.49 -0.45
CA ILE A 231 30.74 41.08 -0.40
C ILE A 231 29.56 40.15 -0.07
N ASN A 232 28.60 40.61 0.75
CA ASN A 232 27.40 39.84 1.11
C ASN A 232 26.59 39.42 -0.11
N ARG A 233 26.49 40.27 -1.14
CA ARG A 233 25.76 39.97 -2.37
C ARG A 233 26.50 38.92 -3.19
N GLN A 234 27.80 39.11 -3.42
CA GLN A 234 28.63 38.15 -4.14
C GLN A 234 28.64 36.78 -3.46
N LEU A 235 28.73 36.73 -2.13
CA LEU A 235 28.68 35.47 -1.37
C LEU A 235 27.33 34.74 -1.52
N ASN A 236 26.22 35.50 -1.55
CA ASN A 236 24.90 34.92 -1.77
C ASN A 236 24.73 34.40 -3.20
N ASP A 237 25.22 35.14 -4.19
CA ASP A 237 25.18 34.71 -5.59
C ASP A 237 26.08 33.46 -5.78
N TRP A 238 27.26 33.45 -5.16
CA TRP A 238 28.16 32.28 -5.19
C TRP A 238 27.58 31.06 -4.48
N ASN A 239 26.83 31.24 -3.39
CA ASN A 239 26.10 30.17 -2.73
C ASN A 239 25.02 29.58 -3.68
N LYS A 240 24.28 30.43 -4.40
CA LYS A 240 23.28 29.97 -5.38
C LYS A 240 23.93 29.23 -6.53
N ASP A 241 25.04 29.73 -7.06
CA ASP A 241 25.78 29.09 -8.16
C ASP A 241 26.38 27.75 -7.72
N LEU A 242 26.95 27.68 -6.51
CA LEU A 242 27.44 26.43 -5.93
C LEU A 242 26.31 25.41 -5.79
N LEU A 243 25.15 25.81 -5.25
CA LEU A 243 23.98 24.93 -5.15
C LEU A 243 23.52 24.43 -6.52
N ASN A 244 23.46 25.31 -7.52
CA ASN A 244 23.09 24.92 -8.88
C ASN A 244 24.09 23.93 -9.50
N SER A 245 25.40 24.17 -9.35
CA SER A 245 26.44 23.27 -9.87
C SER A 245 26.45 21.89 -9.20
N LEU A 246 26.12 21.84 -7.90
CA LEU A 246 26.02 20.57 -7.15
C LEU A 246 24.76 19.78 -7.54
N MET A 247 23.69 20.46 -7.95
CA MET A 247 22.48 19.82 -8.49
C MET A 247 22.67 19.31 -9.93
N GLU A 248 23.37 20.06 -10.79
CA GLU A 248 23.61 19.65 -12.19
C GLU A 248 24.53 18.44 -12.33
N HIS A 249 25.49 18.26 -11.41
CA HIS A 249 26.43 17.12 -11.47
C HIS A 249 25.84 15.76 -11.05
N HIS A 250 24.57 15.72 -10.58
CA HIS A 250 23.91 14.53 -10.08
C HIS A 250 22.61 14.13 -10.83
N ALA A 251 22.29 14.79 -11.96
CA ALA A 251 21.24 14.38 -12.89
C ALA A 251 21.75 13.36 -13.93
#